data_AF-A0A2M8AF02-F1
#
_entry.id   AF-A0A2M8AF02-F1
#
_cell.length_a   1.000
_cell.length_b   1.000
_cell.length_c   1.000
_cell.angle_alpha   90.00
_cell.angle_beta   90.00
_cell.angle_gamma   90.00
#
_symmetry.space_group_name_H-M   'P 1'
#
loop_
_entity.id
_entity.type
_entity.pdbx_description
1 polymer ?
#
loop_
_entity_poly.entity_id
_entity_poly.type
_entity_poly.pdbx_seq_one_letter_code
_entity_poly.pdbx_strand_id
1 'polypeptide(L)' 'MNQLIAFIKLIRLPNLLIIVLTQYAIRYGIIFTILNSVSEDVEVSLLLSELDFFLLCLSTVMIAAAGYI' A
#
# COMPACT_ATOMS: atom_id res chain seq x y z
N MET A 1 5.16 -0.40 -31.62
CA MET A 1 4.57 0.14 -30.38
C MET A 1 4.67 -0.94 -29.32
N ASN A 2 5.52 -0.78 -28.29
CA ASN A 2 5.74 -1.85 -27.30
C ASN A 2 4.44 -2.12 -26.54
N GLN A 3 3.88 -3.33 -26.71
CA GLN A 3 2.60 -3.72 -26.11
C GLN A 3 2.61 -3.60 -24.58
N LEU A 4 3.78 -3.76 -23.96
CA LEU A 4 4.00 -3.58 -22.54
C LEU A 4 3.71 -2.13 -22.07
N ILE A 5 4.09 -1.13 -22.86
CA ILE A 5 3.83 0.28 -22.55
C ILE A 5 2.34 0.61 -22.68
N ALA A 6 1.65 -0.02 -23.64
CA ALA A 6 0.21 0.13 -23.79
C ALA A 6 -0.56 -0.44 -22.58
N PHE A 7 -0.14 -1.61 -22.08
CA PHE A 7 -0.71 -2.21 -20.87
C PHE A 7 -0.52 -1.33 -19.63
N ILE A 8 0.69 -0.81 -19.41
CA ILE A 8 0.99 0.08 -18.27
C ILE A 8 0.14 1.36 -18.30
N LYS A 9 -0.13 1.88 -19.50
CA LYS A 9 -0.99 3.04 -19.69
C LYS A 9 -2.47 2.73 -19.44
N LEU A 10 -2.92 1.53 -19.80
CA LEU A 10 -4.30 1.06 -19.62
C LEU A 10 -4.67 0.98 -18.13
N ILE A 11 -3.80 0.40 -17.31
CA ILE A 11 -4.04 0.22 -15.86
C ILE A 11 -3.88 1.50 -15.04
N ARG A 12 -3.57 2.65 -15.67
CA ARG A 12 -3.35 3.93 -15.00
C ARG A 12 -2.29 3.87 -13.90
N LEU A 13 -1.08 3.46 -14.26
CA LEU A 13 0.08 3.36 -13.36
C LEU A 13 0.24 4.52 -12.35
N PRO A 14 0.08 5.81 -12.73
CA PRO A 14 0.21 6.90 -11.76
C PRO A 14 -0.77 6.77 -10.58
N ASN A 15 -1.99 6.30 -10.84
CA ASN A 15 -2.99 6.15 -9.79
C ASN A 15 -2.68 4.96 -8.88
N LEU A 16 -2.23 3.85 -9.44
CA LEU A 16 -1.78 2.67 -8.68
C LEU A 16 -0.63 3.02 -7.75
N LEU A 17 0.30 3.86 -8.21
CA LEU A 17 1.43 4.31 -7.41
C LEU A 17 0.98 5.19 -6.23
N ILE A 18 -0.02 6.06 -6.43
CA ILE A 18 -0.63 6.83 -5.33
C ILE A 18 -1.24 5.90 -4.27
N ILE A 19 -1.92 4.82 -4.67
CA ILE A 19 -2.51 3.85 -3.73
C ILE A 19 -1.42 3.20 -2.85
N VAL A 20 -0.33 2.72 -3.45
CA VAL A 20 0.80 2.14 -2.68
C VAL A 20 1.40 3.16 -1.73
N LEU A 21 1.71 4.37 -2.24
CA LEU A 21 2.35 5.41 -1.44
C LEU A 21 1.49 5.82 -0.25
N THR A 22 0.18 6.01 -0.47
CA THR A 22 -0.75 6.39 0.60
C THR A 22 -0.88 5.29 1.64
N GLN A 23 -0.96 4.01 1.25
CA GLN A 23 -1.00 2.91 2.21
C GLN A 23 0.27 2.85 3.07
N TYR A 24 1.45 2.98 2.46
CA TYR A 24 2.72 3.01 3.20
C TYR A 24 2.84 4.25 4.09
N ALA A 25 2.43 5.42 3.60
CA ALA A 25 2.42 6.66 4.38
C ALA A 25 1.50 6.56 5.60
N ILE A 26 0.33 5.93 5.47
CA ILE A 26 -0.56 5.70 6.60
C ILE A 26 0.07 4.72 7.60
N ARG A 27 0.67 3.61 7.13
CA ARG A 27 1.31 2.62 8.03
C ARG A 27 2.41 3.25 8.89
N TYR A 28 3.36 3.94 8.25
CA TYR A 28 4.54 4.46 8.95
C TYR A 28 4.35 5.86 9.52
N GLY A 29 3.60 6.73 8.84
CA GLY A 29 3.40 8.11 9.27
C GLY A 29 2.31 8.27 10.33
N ILE A 30 1.26 7.46 10.26
CA ILE A 30 0.10 7.56 11.16
C ILE A 30 0.08 6.40 12.15
N ILE A 31 -0.06 5.16 11.67
CA ILE A 31 -0.30 3.99 12.54
C ILE A 31 0.89 3.76 13.48
N PHE A 32 2.12 3.74 12.95
CA PHE A 32 3.33 3.58 13.76
C PHE A 32 3.52 4.73 14.77
N THR A 33 3.27 5.97 14.36
CA THR A 33 3.36 7.14 15.26
C THR A 33 2.35 7.05 16.40
N ILE A 34 1.08 6.71 16.10
CA ILE A 34 0.02 6.55 17.10
C ILE A 34 0.38 5.42 18.06
N LEU A 35 0.82 4.26 17.53
CA LEU A 35 1.24 3.12 18.35
C LEU A 35 2.34 3.51 19.34
N ASN A 36 3.41 4.16 18.88
CA ASN A 36 4.49 4.60 19.79
C ASN A 36 4.02 5.64 20.80
N SER A 37 3.07 6.52 20.45
CA SER A 37 2.56 7.53 21.38
C SER A 37 1.62 6.98 22.46
N VAL A 38 1.00 5.82 22.23
CA VAL A 38 0.05 5.18 23.16
C VAL A 38 0.72 4.07 23.98
N SER A 39 1.85 3.55 23.53
CA SER A 39 2.53 2.37 24.09
C SER A 39 3.48 2.66 25.26
N GLU A 40 3.38 3.80 25.95
CA GLU A 40 4.24 4.07 27.12
C GLU A 40 4.08 3.01 28.23
N ASP A 41 2.93 2.29 28.30
CA ASP A 41 2.65 1.27 29.32
C ASP A 41 2.34 -0.14 28.76
N VAL A 42 2.20 -0.32 27.45
CA VAL A 42 1.83 -1.62 26.82
C VAL A 42 2.60 -1.79 25.52
N GLU A 43 3.29 -2.92 25.32
CA GLU A 43 3.95 -3.24 24.05
C GLU A 43 2.91 -3.46 22.94
N VAL A 44 2.51 -2.38 22.25
CA VAL A 44 1.63 -2.49 21.08
C VAL A 44 2.50 -2.53 19.82
N SER A 45 2.68 -3.73 19.27
CA SER A 45 3.36 -3.93 18.00
C SER A 45 2.42 -3.74 16.80
N LEU A 46 2.99 -3.52 15.62
CA LEU A 46 2.23 -3.59 14.37
C LEU A 46 1.62 -4.99 14.21
N LEU A 47 0.31 -5.05 13.95
CA LEU A 47 -0.44 -6.30 13.82
C LEU A 47 0.04 -7.16 12.63
N LEU A 48 0.41 -6.51 11.53
CA LEU A 48 0.86 -7.16 10.31
C LEU A 48 2.37 -7.08 10.21
N SER A 49 2.99 -8.21 9.86
CA SER A 49 4.41 -8.26 9.49
C SER A 49 4.65 -7.44 8.21
N GLU A 50 5.91 -7.18 7.86
CA GLU A 50 6.23 -6.47 6.62
C GLU A 50 5.72 -7.20 5.38
N LEU A 51 5.83 -8.54 5.36
CA LEU A 51 5.39 -9.37 4.25
C LEU A 51 3.86 -9.37 4.11
N ASP A 52 3.12 -9.48 5.21
CA ASP A 52 1.65 -9.50 5.14
C ASP A 52 1.09 -8.17 4.64
N PHE A 53 1.70 -7.06 5.09
CA PHE A 53 1.32 -5.74 4.59
C PHE A 53 1.72 -5.53 3.13
N PHE A 54 2.88 -6.06 2.70
CA PHE A 54 3.26 -6.04 1.29
C PHE A 54 2.26 -6.81 0.43
N LEU A 55 1.82 -8.00 0.87
CA LEU A 55 0.80 -8.79 0.19
C LEU A 55 -0.56 -8.08 0.15
N LEU A 56 -0.95 -7.40 1.24
CA LEU A 56 -2.15 -6.56 1.28
C LEU A 56 -2.07 -5.42 0.26
N CYS A 57 -0.94 -4.73 0.19
CA CYS A 57 -0.69 -3.65 -0.75
C CYS A 57 -0.70 -4.15 -2.19
N LEU A 58 -0.05 -5.28 -2.46
CA LEU A 58 -0.06 -5.92 -3.78
C LEU A 58 -1.49 -6.30 -4.20
N SER A 59 -2.25 -6.93 -3.30
CA SER A 59 -3.64 -7.32 -3.55
C SER A 59 -4.52 -6.12 -3.91
N THR A 60 -4.44 -5.04 -3.13
CA THR A 60 -5.22 -3.82 -3.38
C THR A 60 -4.85 -3.14 -4.70
N VAL A 61 -3.56 -3.10 -5.06
CA VAL A 61 -3.10 -2.59 -6.36
C VAL A 61 -3.62 -3.44 -7.51
N MET A 62 -3.59 -4.77 -7.40
CA MET A 62 -4.10 -5.68 -8.43
C MET A 62 -5.61 -5.52 -8.63
N ILE A 63 -6.38 -5.40 -7.54
CA ILE A 63 -7.82 -5.14 -7.61
C ILE A 63 -8.11 -3.78 -8.27
N ALA A 64 -7.37 -2.73 -7.89
CA ALA A 64 -7.51 -1.40 -8.50
C ALA A 64 -7.15 -1.41 -9.99
N ALA A 65 -6.08 -2.12 -10.37
CA ALA A 65 -5.66 -2.28 -11.76
C ALA A 65 -6.73 -3.00 -12.60
N ALA A 66 -7.34 -4.05 -12.05
CA ALA A 66 -8.43 -4.77 -12.69
C ALA A 66 -9.66 -3.88 -12.90
N GLY A 67 -9.95 -2.95 -11.98
CA GLY A 67 -11.05 -1.98 -12.14
C GLY A 67 -10.83 -0.90 -13.21
N TYR A 68 -9.61 -0.75 -13.74
CA TYR A 68 -9.32 0.18 -14.84
C TYR A 68 -9.40 -0.43 -16.23
N ILE A 69 -9.44 -1.76 -16.32
CA ILE A 69 -9.55 -2.53 -17.56
C ILE A 69 -11.01 -2.89 -17.81
#